data_AF-A0A7X8IUF5-F1
#
_entry.id   AF-A0A7X8IUF5-F1
#
_cell.length_a   1.000
_cell.length_b   1.000
_cell.length_c   1.000
_cell.angle_alpha   90.00
_cell.angle_beta   90.00
_cell.angle_gamma   90.00
#
_symmetry.space_group_name_H-M   'P 1'
#
loop_
_entity.id
_entity.type
_entity.pdbx_description
1 polymer ?
#
loop_
_entity_poly.entity_id
_entity_poly.type
_entity_poly.pdbx_seq_one_letter_code
_entity_poly.pdbx_strand_id
1 'polypeptide(L)'
;MKRWILPILLLLLLCTACGGSSLADGFDEEEVYAKAEEVLSYLHAKDTASIHSISTVMLKEGLPEETMEKVYAIIEEAGAYDAIEEKSIGGTTNKDSKEEFAVVVMQAKYELKNITYTLSFTKQMKLAGLFLK
;
A
#
# COMPACT_ATOMS: atom_id res chain seq x y z
N MET A 1 11.61 21.93 -55.97
CA MET A 1 11.74 20.52 -55.53
C MET A 1 11.64 20.48 -54.01
N LYS A 2 10.61 19.77 -53.52
CA LYS A 2 10.41 19.18 -52.19
C LYS A 2 10.67 20.03 -50.92
N ARG A 3 9.58 20.57 -50.38
CA ARG A 3 9.36 20.72 -48.93
C ARG A 3 9.48 19.33 -48.30
N TRP A 4 10.28 19.13 -47.25
CA TRP A 4 9.95 18.22 -46.15
C TRP A 4 10.60 18.68 -44.85
N ILE A 5 9.70 19.10 -43.95
CA ILE A 5 9.84 19.31 -42.52
C ILE A 5 10.19 17.96 -41.89
N LEU A 6 11.16 17.91 -40.96
CA LEU A 6 11.12 16.92 -39.89
C LEU A 6 11.55 17.58 -38.57
N PRO A 7 10.64 17.69 -37.58
CA PRO A 7 10.87 18.44 -36.37
C PRO A 7 11.58 17.60 -35.31
N ILE A 8 12.26 18.32 -34.42
CA ILE A 8 12.63 17.94 -33.05
C ILE A 8 11.53 17.08 -32.40
N LEU A 9 11.87 15.85 -32.03
CA LEU A 9 11.10 14.93 -31.18
C LEU A 9 12.09 13.80 -30.82
N LEU A 10 12.36 13.40 -29.58
CA LEU A 10 11.53 13.33 -28.41
C LEU A 10 12.50 13.34 -27.22
N LEU A 11 12.33 14.29 -26.32
CA LEU A 11 12.91 14.25 -24.99
C LEU A 11 12.31 13.02 -24.30
N LEU A 12 13.05 11.92 -24.23
CA LEU A 12 12.77 10.82 -23.31
C LEU A 12 12.97 11.37 -21.91
N LEU A 13 11.92 12.01 -21.41
CA LEU A 13 11.63 12.17 -19.99
C LEU A 13 11.67 10.76 -19.39
N LEU A 14 12.86 10.35 -18.96
CA LEU A 14 13.02 9.39 -17.88
C LEU A 14 12.41 10.09 -16.66
N CYS A 15 11.09 10.01 -16.55
CA CYS A 15 10.42 10.13 -15.27
C CYS A 15 11.00 9.01 -14.41
N THR A 16 12.07 9.30 -13.69
CA THR A 16 12.51 8.47 -12.57
C THR A 16 11.33 8.42 -11.63
N ALA A 17 10.62 7.29 -11.67
CA ALA A 17 9.49 6.99 -10.82
C ALA A 17 9.87 7.34 -9.38
N CYS A 18 9.17 8.33 -8.85
CA CYS A 18 9.41 8.85 -7.53
C CYS A 18 8.86 7.84 -6.52
N GLY A 19 9.74 7.21 -5.73
CA GLY A 19 9.38 6.83 -4.36
C GLY A 19 9.33 5.35 -3.95
N GLY A 20 9.70 4.38 -4.80
CA GLY A 20 9.78 2.97 -4.40
C GLY A 20 10.81 2.19 -5.22
N SER A 21 11.57 1.31 -4.58
CA SER A 21 12.32 0.26 -5.29
C SER A 21 11.32 -0.62 -6.06
N SER A 22 11.74 -1.18 -7.20
CA SER A 22 10.95 -2.18 -7.90
C SER A 22 10.55 -3.32 -6.95
N LEU A 23 9.38 -3.94 -7.21
CA LEU A 23 9.01 -5.19 -6.55
C LEU A 23 10.14 -6.23 -6.72
N ALA A 24 10.39 -6.98 -5.66
CA ALA A 24 11.34 -8.09 -5.72
C ALA A 24 10.72 -9.27 -6.49
N ASP A 25 11.58 -10.10 -7.08
CA ASP A 25 11.16 -11.32 -7.77
C ASP A 25 10.32 -12.22 -6.84
N GLY A 26 9.22 -12.75 -7.38
CA GLY A 26 8.29 -13.60 -6.65
C GLY A 26 7.12 -12.86 -5.98
N PHE A 27 7.01 -11.54 -6.15
CA PHE A 27 5.77 -10.81 -5.92
C PHE A 27 5.01 -10.64 -7.23
N ASP A 28 3.69 -10.83 -7.17
CA ASP A 28 2.75 -10.47 -8.22
C ASP A 28 2.03 -9.17 -7.84
N GLU A 29 2.05 -8.18 -8.73
CA GLU A 29 1.51 -6.85 -8.44
C GLU A 29 -0.02 -6.88 -8.25
N GLU A 30 -0.73 -7.63 -9.07
CA GLU A 30 -2.20 -7.73 -8.98
C GLU A 30 -2.62 -8.45 -7.70
N GLU A 31 -1.93 -9.54 -7.34
CA GLU A 31 -2.16 -10.27 -6.09
C GLU A 31 -1.91 -9.38 -4.87
N VAL A 32 -0.83 -8.58 -4.90
CA VAL A 32 -0.50 -7.68 -3.78
C VAL A 32 -1.54 -6.58 -3.65
N TYR A 33 -2.03 -5.99 -4.74
CA TYR A 33 -3.12 -5.02 -4.68
C TYR A 33 -4.42 -5.64 -4.17
N ALA A 34 -4.78 -6.83 -4.66
CA ALA A 34 -5.98 -7.53 -4.20
C ALA A 34 -5.93 -7.80 -2.69
N LYS A 35 -4.76 -8.23 -2.18
CA LYS A 35 -4.55 -8.43 -0.74
C LYS A 35 -4.63 -7.12 0.05
N ALA A 36 -4.13 -6.02 -0.51
CA ALA A 36 -4.21 -4.70 0.09
C ALA A 36 -5.67 -4.22 0.20
N GLU A 37 -6.47 -4.39 -0.84
CA GLU A 37 -7.91 -4.08 -0.84
C GLU A 37 -8.69 -4.95 0.17
N GLU A 38 -8.33 -6.23 0.29
CA GLU A 38 -8.90 -7.12 1.31
C GLU A 38 -8.63 -6.60 2.74
N VAL A 39 -7.41 -6.15 3.03
CA VAL A 39 -7.06 -5.54 4.32
C VAL A 39 -7.90 -4.27 4.58
N LEU A 40 -8.12 -3.43 3.58
CA LEU A 40 -8.99 -2.26 3.71
C LEU A 40 -10.42 -2.66 4.06
N SER A 41 -10.94 -3.71 3.41
CA SER A 41 -12.28 -4.21 3.71
C SER A 41 -12.41 -4.66 5.17
N TYR A 42 -11.40 -5.34 5.72
CA TYR A 42 -11.38 -5.72 7.13
C TYR A 42 -11.29 -4.51 8.06
N LEU A 43 -10.51 -3.49 7.69
CA LEU A 43 -10.42 -2.26 8.47
C LEU A 43 -11.77 -1.53 8.53
N HIS A 44 -12.48 -1.42 7.41
CA HIS A 44 -13.82 -0.82 7.36
C HIS A 44 -14.87 -1.64 8.12
N ALA A 45 -14.75 -2.96 8.10
CA ALA A 45 -15.61 -3.88 8.86
C ALA A 45 -15.23 -3.97 10.35
N LYS A 46 -14.13 -3.33 10.77
CA LYS A 46 -13.51 -3.49 12.09
C LYS A 46 -13.21 -4.94 12.48
N ASP A 47 -12.86 -5.77 11.50
CA ASP A 47 -12.58 -7.18 11.68
C ASP A 47 -11.11 -7.43 12.08
N THR A 48 -10.82 -7.16 13.36
CA THR A 48 -9.48 -7.37 13.93
C THR A 48 -9.04 -8.84 13.82
N ALA A 49 -9.99 -9.79 13.93
CA ALA A 49 -9.67 -11.21 13.88
C ALA A 49 -9.15 -11.62 12.51
N SER A 50 -9.79 -11.15 11.44
CA SER A 50 -9.33 -11.39 10.06
C SER A 50 -7.98 -10.73 9.79
N ILE A 51 -7.77 -9.48 10.22
CA ILE A 51 -6.46 -8.80 10.12
C ILE A 51 -5.37 -9.61 10.83
N HIS A 52 -5.62 -10.05 12.06
CA HIS A 52 -4.67 -10.86 12.83
C HIS A 52 -4.39 -12.23 12.20
N SER A 53 -5.37 -12.82 11.54
CA SER A 53 -5.24 -14.14 10.91
C SER A 53 -4.27 -14.15 9.72
N ILE A 54 -4.25 -13.04 8.96
CA ILE A 54 -3.35 -12.85 7.81
C ILE A 54 -2.04 -12.15 8.19
N SER A 55 -1.91 -11.67 9.43
CA SER A 55 -0.73 -10.98 9.92
C SER A 55 0.44 -11.91 10.19
N THR A 56 1.66 -11.39 10.08
CA THR A 56 2.84 -12.01 10.68
C THR A 56 2.70 -12.02 12.21
N VAL A 57 3.45 -12.91 12.88
CA VAL A 57 3.47 -12.97 14.36
C VAL A 57 3.89 -11.62 14.94
N MET A 58 4.94 -11.02 14.38
CA MET A 58 5.45 -9.71 14.80
C MET A 58 4.40 -8.60 14.63
N LEU A 59 3.69 -8.54 13.50
CA LEU A 59 2.66 -7.53 13.30
C LEU A 59 1.49 -7.74 14.28
N LYS A 60 1.07 -8.99 14.49
CA LYS A 60 0.00 -9.30 15.45
C LYS A 60 0.35 -8.84 16.87
N GLU A 61 1.58 -9.06 17.30
CA GLU A 61 2.08 -8.57 18.59
C GLU A 61 2.16 -7.04 18.65
N GLY A 62 2.45 -6.38 17.51
CA GLY A 62 2.46 -4.91 17.38
C GLY A 62 1.08 -4.26 17.21
N LEU A 63 0.04 -5.05 16.95
CA LEU A 63 -1.35 -4.61 16.81
C LEU A 63 -2.26 -5.26 17.86
N PRO A 64 -1.99 -5.08 19.17
CA PRO A 64 -2.94 -5.50 20.19
C PRO A 64 -4.27 -4.75 20.02
N GLU A 65 -5.32 -5.25 20.67
CA GLU A 65 -6.68 -4.72 20.56
C GLU A 65 -6.74 -3.20 20.80
N GLU A 66 -6.03 -2.69 21.81
CA GLU A 66 -5.92 -1.25 22.11
C GLU A 66 -5.33 -0.41 20.97
N THR A 67 -4.44 -0.99 20.16
CA THR A 67 -3.83 -0.31 19.01
C THR A 67 -4.81 -0.33 17.83
N MET A 68 -5.52 -1.45 17.65
CA MET A 68 -6.57 -1.56 16.63
C MET A 68 -7.73 -0.61 16.90
N GLU A 69 -8.14 -0.42 18.15
CA GLU A 69 -9.13 0.59 18.54
C GLU A 69 -8.72 2.01 18.10
N LYS A 70 -7.44 2.38 18.29
CA LYS A 70 -6.91 3.67 17.82
C LYS A 70 -6.92 3.77 16.30
N VAL A 71 -6.58 2.69 15.60
CA VAL A 71 -6.67 2.62 14.13
C VAL A 71 -8.11 2.86 13.67
N TYR A 72 -9.10 2.20 14.30
CA TYR A 72 -10.51 2.39 13.96
C TYR A 72 -10.99 3.80 14.28
N ALA A 73 -10.58 4.38 15.41
CA ALA A 73 -10.92 5.76 15.75
C ALA A 73 -10.43 6.75 14.69
N ILE A 74 -9.20 6.59 14.19
CA ILE A 74 -8.65 7.44 13.11
C ILE A 74 -9.52 7.36 11.84
N ILE A 75 -9.99 6.16 11.49
CA ILE A 75 -10.85 5.92 10.32
C ILE A 75 -12.24 6.53 10.53
N GLU A 76 -12.85 6.32 11.70
CA GLU A 76 -14.16 6.89 12.03
C GLU A 76 -14.15 8.42 12.05
N GLU A 77 -13.09 9.02 12.59
CA GLU A 77 -12.87 10.47 12.57
C GLU A 77 -12.72 11.03 11.14
N ALA A 78 -12.45 10.19 10.14
CA ALA A 78 -12.40 10.62 8.75
C ALA A 78 -13.78 10.71 8.09
N GLY A 79 -14.82 10.17 8.71
CA GLY A 79 -16.19 10.18 8.20
C GLY A 79 -16.46 9.05 7.20
N ALA A 80 -17.46 9.23 6.33
CA ALA A 80 -17.83 8.20 5.36
C ALA A 80 -16.72 7.98 4.31
N TYR A 81 -16.43 6.71 3.99
CA TYR A 81 -15.53 6.34 2.91
C TYR A 81 -16.13 6.71 1.54
N ASP A 82 -15.29 7.23 0.64
CA ASP A 82 -15.66 7.57 -0.75
C ASP A 82 -14.98 6.63 -1.74
N ALA A 83 -13.66 6.76 -1.94
CA ALA A 83 -12.90 6.00 -2.92
C ALA A 83 -11.39 5.99 -2.63
N ILE A 84 -10.63 5.12 -3.31
CA ILE A 84 -9.16 5.22 -3.40
C ILE A 84 -8.81 6.19 -4.53
N GLU A 85 -8.07 7.25 -4.22
CA GLU A 85 -7.65 8.28 -5.18
C GLU A 85 -6.29 7.95 -5.82
N GLU A 86 -5.36 7.44 -5.02
CA GLU A 86 -4.01 7.10 -5.46
C GLU A 86 -3.61 5.73 -4.91
N LYS A 87 -2.90 4.96 -5.74
CA LYS A 87 -2.24 3.73 -5.30
C LYS A 87 -0.85 3.63 -5.92
N SER A 88 0.11 3.16 -5.14
CA SER A 88 1.46 2.83 -5.61
C SER A 88 1.96 1.58 -4.89
N ILE A 89 2.91 0.91 -5.52
CA ILE A 89 3.50 -0.32 -5.02
C ILE A 89 5.01 -0.28 -5.24
N GLY A 90 5.76 -0.88 -4.32
CA GLY A 90 7.21 -1.04 -4.44
C GLY A 90 7.74 -2.14 -3.53
N GLY A 91 9.01 -2.46 -3.67
CA GLY A 91 9.72 -3.40 -2.81
C GLY A 91 10.53 -2.70 -1.73
N THR A 92 10.73 -3.37 -0.59
CA THR A 92 11.75 -2.99 0.41
C THR A 92 12.42 -4.23 0.99
N THR A 93 13.66 -4.09 1.44
CA THR A 93 14.42 -5.20 2.05
C THR A 93 14.80 -4.80 3.48
N ASN A 94 14.45 -5.64 4.46
CA ASN A 94 14.92 -5.47 5.81
C ASN A 94 16.44 -5.66 5.86
N LYS A 95 17.14 -4.67 6.42
CA LYS A 95 18.61 -4.63 6.40
C LYS A 95 19.24 -5.74 7.24
N ASP A 96 18.56 -6.18 8.29
CA ASP A 96 19.03 -7.16 9.26
C ASP A 96 18.69 -8.58 8.79
N SER A 97 17.42 -8.87 8.51
CA SER A 97 16.97 -10.21 8.11
C SER A 97 17.19 -10.52 6.63
N LYS A 98 17.45 -9.50 5.80
CA LYS A 98 17.45 -9.58 4.32
C LYS A 98 16.10 -10.00 3.72
N GLU A 99 15.03 -9.98 4.52
CA GLU A 99 13.70 -10.30 4.05
C GLU A 99 13.16 -9.18 3.15
N GLU A 100 12.57 -9.58 2.02
CA GLU A 100 11.97 -8.68 1.05
C GLU A 100 10.46 -8.58 1.27
N PHE A 101 9.93 -7.38 1.17
CA PHE A 101 8.51 -7.08 1.32
C PHE A 101 8.01 -6.30 0.11
N ALA A 102 6.80 -6.61 -0.34
CA ALA A 102 6.03 -5.68 -1.14
C ALA A 102 5.39 -4.64 -0.23
N VAL A 103 5.33 -3.39 -0.67
CA VAL A 103 4.75 -2.26 0.06
C VAL A 103 3.75 -1.58 -0.84
N VAL A 104 2.49 -1.54 -0.42
CA VAL A 104 1.41 -0.81 -1.08
C VAL A 104 1.12 0.45 -0.30
N VAL A 105 1.05 1.57 -1.01
CA VAL A 105 0.55 2.84 -0.47
C VAL A 105 -0.75 3.17 -1.18
N MET A 106 -1.84 3.32 -0.42
CA MET A 106 -3.15 3.71 -0.95
C MET A 106 -3.67 4.94 -0.21
N GLN A 107 -3.96 6.00 -0.96
CA GLN A 107 -4.65 7.16 -0.42
C GLN A 107 -6.14 6.99 -0.66
N ALA A 108 -6.90 6.88 0.44
CA ALA A 108 -8.35 6.82 0.43
C ALA A 108 -8.94 8.17 0.83
N LYS A 109 -9.93 8.62 0.07
CA LYS A 109 -10.74 9.78 0.38
C LYS A 109 -11.88 9.38 1.30
N TYR A 110 -12.08 10.20 2.32
CA TYR A 110 -13.24 10.18 3.18
C TYR A 110 -13.89 11.57 3.22
N GLU A 111 -15.07 11.65 3.84
CA GLU A 111 -15.86 12.87 3.97
C GLU A 111 -15.07 14.05 4.60
N LEU A 112 -14.27 13.80 5.63
CA LEU A 112 -13.61 14.83 6.42
C LEU A 112 -12.11 14.99 6.13
N LYS A 113 -11.42 13.91 5.75
CA LYS A 113 -9.98 13.90 5.45
C LYS A 113 -9.59 12.70 4.58
N ASN A 114 -8.45 12.78 3.91
CA ASN A 114 -7.85 11.62 3.27
C ASN A 114 -7.05 10.82 4.31
N ILE A 115 -7.04 9.49 4.19
CA ILE A 115 -6.16 8.60 4.94
C ILE A 115 -5.21 7.92 3.96
N THR A 116 -3.93 7.91 4.26
CA THR A 116 -2.97 7.09 3.53
C THR A 116 -2.67 5.81 4.28
N TYR A 117 -3.01 4.67 3.69
CA TYR A 117 -2.65 3.34 4.14
C TYR A 117 -1.32 2.92 3.55
N THR A 118 -0.38 2.54 4.40
CA THR A 118 0.85 1.85 3.98
C THR A 118 0.83 0.44 4.52
N LEU A 119 0.74 -0.54 3.61
CA LEU A 119 0.64 -1.96 3.92
C LEU A 119 1.87 -2.67 3.37
N SER A 120 2.49 -3.55 4.15
CA SER A 120 3.58 -4.39 3.65
C SER A 120 3.26 -5.88 3.75
N PHE A 121 3.75 -6.65 2.78
CA PHE A 121 3.46 -8.07 2.64
C PHE A 121 4.74 -8.88 2.47
N THR A 122 4.80 -10.04 3.13
CA THR A 122 5.85 -11.04 2.88
C THR A 122 5.58 -11.76 1.55
N LYS A 123 6.55 -12.53 1.03
CA LYS A 123 6.36 -13.38 -0.16
C LYS A 123 5.28 -14.45 0.01
N GLN A 124 4.82 -14.74 1.22
CA GLN A 124 3.70 -15.64 1.49
C GLN A 124 2.37 -14.89 1.66
N MET A 125 2.32 -13.62 1.23
CA MET A 125 1.15 -12.75 1.31
C MET A 125 0.61 -12.56 2.73
N LYS A 126 1.50 -12.64 3.72
CA LYS A 126 1.17 -12.25 5.10
C LYS A 126 1.35 -10.76 5.28
N LEU A 127 0.40 -10.12 5.95
CA LEU A 127 0.47 -8.72 6.32
C LEU A 127 1.59 -8.54 7.36
N ALA A 128 2.64 -7.83 7.00
CA ALA A 128 3.83 -7.59 7.81
C ALA A 128 3.87 -6.19 8.42
N GLY A 129 3.13 -5.25 7.84
CA GLY A 129 3.05 -3.87 8.31
C GLY A 129 1.71 -3.25 7.96
N LEU A 130 1.20 -2.44 8.89
CA LEU A 130 0.00 -1.64 8.72
C LEU A 130 0.24 -0.28 9.36
N PHE A 131 0.18 0.77 8.56
CA PHE A 131 0.39 2.14 9.00
C PHE A 131 -0.63 3.08 8.35
N LEU A 132 -1.14 4.03 9.13
CA LEU A 132 -2.09 5.07 8.69
C LEU A 132 -1.48 6.44 8.99
N LYS A 133 -1.69 7.40 8.09
CA LYS A 133 -1.42 8.84 8.29
C LYS A 133 -2.51 9.70 7.70
#